data_AF-A0A944GL21-F1
#
_entry.id   AF-A0A944GL21-F1
#
_cell.length_a   1.000
_cell.length_b   1.000
_cell.length_c   1.000
_cell.angle_alpha   90.00
_cell.angle_beta   90.00
_cell.angle_gamma   90.00
#
_symmetry.space_group_name_H-M   'P 1'
#
loop_
_entity.id
_entity.type
_entity.pdbx_description
1 polymer ?
#
loop_
_entity_poly.entity_id
_entity_poly.type
_entity_poly.pdbx_seq_one_letter_code
_entity_poly.pdbx_strand_id
1 'polypeptide(L)'
;MDKTYKKRIADKLLSEQLEAAGAVLIQGPKWCGKMTTVQQAAVSSMFLNAPSFMMVLTGVGTYAYTRTDGVTVVPISALGV
;
A
#
# COMPACT_ATOMS: atom_id res chain seq x y z
N MET A 1 6.41 -2.61 25.40
CA MET A 1 7.44 -2.62 24.35
C MET A 1 8.74 -2.18 24.97
N ASP A 2 9.49 -3.14 25.50
CA ASP A 2 10.84 -2.93 26.01
C ASP A 2 11.64 -4.20 25.71
N LYS A 3 11.92 -4.37 24.41
CA LYS A 3 12.89 -5.33 23.89
C LYS A 3 13.77 -4.49 22.98
N THR A 4 15.02 -4.29 23.38
CA THR A 4 15.99 -3.48 22.65
C THR A 4 16.07 -3.95 21.20
N TYR A 5 15.41 -3.23 20.29
CA TYR A 5 15.46 -3.51 18.86
C TYR A 5 16.89 -3.30 18.38
N LYS A 6 17.50 -4.35 17.82
CA LYS A 6 18.83 -4.25 17.23
C LYS A 6 18.71 -3.72 15.81
N LYS A 7 19.25 -2.53 15.56
CA LYS A 7 19.29 -1.94 14.21
C LYS A 7 19.92 -2.90 13.21
N ARG A 8 19.25 -3.06 12.07
CA ARG A 8 19.63 -3.89 10.92
C ARG A 8 20.10 -2.98 9.77
N ILE A 9 20.82 -3.55 8.81
CA ILE A 9 21.27 -2.83 7.59
C ILE A 9 20.07 -2.24 6.83
N ALA A 10 18.94 -2.95 6.84
CA ALA A 10 17.69 -2.51 6.21
C ALA A 10 17.14 -1.19 6.78
N ASP A 11 17.40 -0.86 8.05
CA ASP A 11 16.89 0.39 8.64
C ASP A 11 17.60 1.60 8.01
N LYS A 12 18.92 1.48 7.80
CA LYS A 12 19.74 2.52 7.15
C LYS A 12 19.38 2.66 5.67
N LEU A 13 19.24 1.53 4.95
CA LEU A 13 18.83 1.56 3.55
C LEU A 13 17.46 2.21 3.36
N LEU A 14 16.51 1.91 4.26
CA LEU A 14 15.18 2.50 4.21
C LEU A 14 15.21 4.01 4.44
N SER A 15 15.99 4.51 5.42
CA SER A 15 16.10 5.95 5.66
C SER A 15 16.73 6.68 4.48
N GLU A 16 17.82 6.15 3.92
CA GLU A 16 18.50 6.75 2.76
C GLU A 16 17.58 6.77 1.53
N GLN A 17 16.83 5.70 1.28
CA GLN A 17 15.88 5.64 0.16
C GLN A 17 14.68 6.57 0.36
N LEU A 18 14.16 6.72 1.58
CA LEU A 18 13.08 7.65 1.88
C LEU A 18 13.53 9.10 1.74
N GLU A 19 14.74 9.45 2.19
CA GLU A 19 15.31 10.79 2.03
C GLU A 19 15.49 11.16 0.55
N ALA A 20 15.86 10.19 -0.29
CA ALA A 20 16.07 10.43 -1.72
C ALA A 20 14.77 10.45 -2.55
N ALA A 21 13.80 9.57 -2.25
CA ALA A 21 12.63 9.34 -3.11
C ALA A 21 11.30 9.81 -2.53
N GLY A 22 11.21 10.05 -1.21
CA GLY A 22 9.96 10.38 -0.51
C GLY A 22 8.99 9.20 -0.32
N ALA A 23 9.17 8.09 -1.05
CA ALA A 23 8.40 6.86 -0.91
C ALA A 23 9.23 5.63 -1.28
N VAL A 24 9.03 4.53 -0.55
CA VAL A 24 9.77 3.27 -0.75
C VAL A 24 8.83 2.07 -0.72
N LEU A 25 8.94 1.20 -1.72
CA LEU A 25 8.23 -0.06 -1.79
C LEU A 25 9.06 -1.18 -1.17
N ILE A 26 8.58 -1.79 -0.08
CA ILE A 26 9.29 -2.86 0.63
C ILE A 26 8.68 -4.22 0.29
N GLN A 27 9.45 -5.10 -0.36
CA GLN A 27 9.00 -6.41 -0.85
C GLN A 27 9.81 -7.60 -0.31
N GLY A 28 9.22 -8.80 -0.40
CA GLY A 28 9.90 -10.09 -0.21
C GLY A 28 9.03 -11.15 0.49
N PRO A 29 9.62 -12.28 0.92
CA PRO A 29 8.87 -13.39 1.53
C PRO A 29 8.18 -13.03 2.85
N LYS A 30 7.09 -13.73 3.19
CA LYS A 30 6.45 -13.60 4.52
C LYS A 30 7.49 -13.93 5.61
N TRP A 31 7.36 -13.28 6.77
CA TRP A 31 8.25 -13.47 7.95
C TRP A 31 9.67 -12.87 7.85
N CYS A 32 10.09 -12.23 6.75
CA CYS A 32 11.43 -11.60 6.70
C CYS A 32 11.56 -10.28 7.49
N GLY A 33 10.63 -9.95 8.39
CA GLY A 33 10.72 -8.75 9.24
C GLY A 33 10.54 -7.41 8.54
N LYS A 34 9.87 -7.39 7.37
CA LYS A 34 9.56 -6.15 6.60
C LYS A 34 8.71 -5.17 7.39
N MET A 35 7.56 -5.64 7.88
CA MET A 35 6.68 -4.81 8.69
C MET A 35 7.39 -4.31 9.94
N THR A 36 8.21 -5.15 10.56
CA THR A 36 9.02 -4.74 11.70
C THR A 36 9.96 -3.59 11.36
N THR A 37 10.65 -3.62 10.21
CA THR A 37 11.50 -2.51 9.73
C THR A 37 10.68 -1.23 9.54
N VAL A 38 9.54 -1.32 8.84
CA VAL A 38 8.65 -0.17 8.61
C VAL A 38 8.18 0.42 9.94
N GLN A 39 7.75 -0.42 10.88
CA GLN A 39 7.25 0.02 12.18
C GLN A 39 8.31 0.71 13.06
N GLN A 40 9.61 0.46 12.85
CA GLN A 40 10.64 1.21 13.56
C GLN A 40 10.82 2.64 13.06
N ALA A 41 10.49 2.91 11.79
CA ALA A 41 10.64 4.22 11.16
C ALA A 41 9.32 4.99 11.06
N ALA A 42 8.18 4.29 11.07
CA ALA A 42 6.87 4.88 10.84
C ALA A 42 6.42 5.75 12.04
N VAL A 43 6.03 6.99 11.76
CA VAL A 43 5.33 7.87 12.70
C VAL A 43 3.86 7.46 12.83
N SER A 44 3.27 6.99 11.73
CA SER A 44 1.89 6.50 11.66
C SER A 44 1.84 5.22 10.83
N SER A 45 1.00 4.27 11.22
CA SER A 45 0.77 3.03 10.48
C SER A 45 -0.70 2.86 10.17
N MET A 46 -1.02 2.56 8.92
CA MET A 46 -2.36 2.16 8.49
C MET A 46 -2.29 0.76 7.91
N PHE A 47 -3.15 -0.13 8.41
CA PHE A 47 -3.29 -1.49 7.88
C PHE A 47 -4.51 -1.51 6.97
N LEU A 48 -4.30 -1.92 5.72
CA LEU A 48 -5.39 -2.06 4.77
C LEU A 48 -6.19 -3.31 5.11
N ASN A 49 -7.49 -3.12 5.31
CA ASN A 49 -8.44 -4.22 5.41
C ASN A 49 -8.55 -4.94 4.05
N ALA A 50 -9.21 -6.10 4.07
CA ALA A 50 -9.60 -6.75 2.82
C ALA A 50 -10.34 -5.75 1.91
N PRO A 51 -10.07 -5.77 0.59
CA PRO A 51 -10.73 -4.87 -0.35
C PRO A 51 -12.25 -5.07 -0.28
N SER A 52 -13.00 -3.98 -0.19
CA SER A 52 -14.45 -4.03 -0.03
C SER A 52 -15.20 -4.39 -1.32
N PHE A 53 -14.59 -4.16 -2.49
CA PHE A 53 -15.12 -4.49 -3.80
C PHE A 53 -13.99 -4.60 -4.83
N MET A 54 -14.27 -5.28 -5.95
CA MET A 54 -13.38 -5.34 -7.11
C MET A 54 -13.84 -4.32 -8.15
N MET A 55 -12.92 -3.50 -8.66
CA MET A 55 -13.21 -2.47 -9.65
C MET A 55 -12.40 -2.67 -10.93
N VAL A 56 -13.04 -2.44 -12.08
CA VAL A 56 -12.37 -2.28 -13.38
C VAL A 56 -12.58 -0.86 -13.86
N LEU A 57 -11.48 -0.16 -14.14
CA LEU A 57 -11.52 1.17 -14.73
C LEU A 57 -11.65 1.10 -16.25
N THR A 58 -12.59 1.85 -16.81
CA THR A 58 -12.79 1.94 -18.26
C THR A 58 -12.53 3.36 -18.77
N GLY A 59 -11.90 3.48 -19.94
CA GLY A 59 -11.72 4.78 -20.62
C GLY A 59 -12.97 5.27 -21.35
N VAL A 60 -14.00 4.43 -21.44
CA VAL A 60 -15.27 4.69 -22.12
C VAL A 60 -16.44 4.38 -21.18
N GLY A 61 -17.56 5.06 -21.40
CA GLY A 61 -18.79 4.90 -20.61
C GLY A 61 -19.20 6.18 -19.90
N THR A 62 -20.50 6.31 -19.64
CA THR A 62 -21.12 7.50 -19.03
C THR A 62 -21.52 7.28 -17.58
N TYR A 63 -21.56 6.03 -17.10
CA TYR A 63 -21.97 5.69 -15.74
C TYR A 63 -21.21 4.47 -15.20
N ALA A 64 -21.05 4.44 -13.87
CA ALA A 64 -20.54 3.29 -13.14
C ALA A 64 -21.68 2.29 -12.86
N TYR A 65 -21.39 1.00 -12.93
CA TYR A 65 -22.35 -0.05 -12.58
C TYR A 65 -21.66 -1.32 -12.05
N THR A 66 -22.38 -2.11 -11.27
CA THR A 66 -21.90 -3.40 -10.75
C THR A 66 -22.49 -4.53 -11.57
N ARG A 67 -21.63 -5.41 -12.09
CA ARG A 67 -22.01 -6.62 -12.80
C ARG A 67 -22.51 -7.70 -11.83
N THR A 68 -23.20 -8.70 -12.36
CA THR A 68 -23.74 -9.83 -11.58
C THR A 68 -22.66 -10.67 -10.87
N ASP A 69 -21.41 -10.60 -11.33
CA ASP A 69 -20.24 -11.25 -10.73
C ASP A 69 -19.58 -10.42 -9.61
N GLY A 70 -20.15 -9.27 -9.24
CA GLY A 70 -19.64 -8.40 -8.16
C GLY A 70 -18.53 -7.45 -8.59
N VAL A 71 -18.18 -7.40 -9.88
CA VAL A 71 -17.20 -6.43 -10.41
C VAL A 71 -17.88 -5.09 -10.66
N THR A 72 -17.31 -4.04 -10.08
CA THR A 72 -17.74 -2.65 -10.31
C THR A 72 -17.00 -2.09 -11.52
N VAL A 73 -17.70 -1.80 -12.60
CA VAL A 73 -17.15 -1.16 -13.79
C VAL A 73 -17.30 0.35 -13.64
N VAL A 74 -16.19 1.08 -13.66
CA VAL A 74 -16.17 2.53 -13.38
C VAL A 74 -15.43 3.26 -14.50
N PRO A 75 -16.12 4.12 -15.28
CA PRO A 75 -15.46 5.01 -16.21
C PRO A 75 -14.52 5.97 -15.49
N ILE A 76 -13.37 6.29 -16.07
CA ILE A 76 -12.42 7.23 -15.47
C ILE A 76 -13.04 8.61 -15.24
N SER A 77 -14.02 9.00 -16.07
CA SER A 77 -14.80 10.24 -15.93
C SER A 77 -15.61 10.32 -14.63
N ALA A 78 -15.88 9.19 -13.97
CA ALA A 78 -16.62 9.13 -12.72
C ALA A 78 -15.74 9.32 -11.46
N LEU A 79 -14.40 9.41 -11.59
CA LEU A 79 -13.48 9.49 -10.46
C LEU A 79 -13.08 10.92 -10.04
N GLY A 80 -13.65 11.96 -10.66
CA GLY A 80 -13.40 13.35 -10.30
C GLY A 80 -11.92 13.74 -10.42
N VAL A 81 -11.52 14.12 -11.63
CA VAL A 81 -10.26 14.86 -11.87
C VAL A 81 -10.53 16.34 -11.94
#